data_AF-A0AAV0WB20-F1
#
_entry.id   AF-A0AAV0WB20-F1
#
_cell.length_a   1.000
_cell.length_b   1.000
_cell.length_c   1.000
_cell.angle_alpha   90.00
_cell.angle_beta   90.00
_cell.angle_gamma   90.00
#
_symmetry.space_group_name_H-M   'P 1'
#
loop_
_entity.id
_entity.type
_entity.pdbx_description
1 polymer ?
#
loop_
_entity_poly.entity_id
_entity_poly.type
_entity_poly.pdbx_seq_one_letter_code
_entity_poly.pdbx_strand_id
1 'polypeptide(L)'
;MNSKVKRERSTNCIASELELLVDLVVRHNKILENKKTDAVTANVKRKTFDILAKAFNSNSLNGFRSEKCLKSKYEHLKKGCR
;
A
#
# COMPACT_ATOMS: atom_id res chain seq x y z
N MET A 1 -32.05 -5.52 -12.59
CA MET A 1 -31.43 -6.35 -11.53
C MET A 1 -30.15 -5.66 -11.07
N ASN A 2 -30.16 -5.05 -9.89
CA ASN A 2 -29.03 -4.26 -9.38
C ASN A 2 -28.11 -5.17 -8.55
N SER A 3 -27.17 -5.85 -9.21
CA SER A 3 -26.22 -6.75 -8.55
C SER A 3 -25.33 -5.95 -7.58
N LYS A 4 -25.70 -5.94 -6.30
CA LYS A 4 -24.83 -5.44 -5.23
C LYS A 4 -23.61 -6.37 -5.18
N VAL A 5 -22.51 -5.97 -5.82
CA VAL A 5 -21.21 -6.64 -5.69
C VAL A 5 -20.89 -6.68 -4.20
N LYS A 6 -21.07 -7.85 -3.58
CA LYS A 6 -20.58 -8.13 -2.23
C LYS A 6 -19.07 -7.86 -2.30
N ARG A 7 -18.60 -6.80 -1.64
CA ARG A 7 -17.16 -6.61 -1.48
C ARG A 7 -16.67 -7.80 -0.67
N GLU A 8 -16.01 -8.75 -1.33
CA GLU A 8 -15.29 -9.81 -0.64
C GLU A 8 -14.38 -9.14 0.39
N ARG A 9 -14.45 -9.59 1.65
CA ARG A 9 -13.55 -9.09 2.67
C ARG A 9 -12.15 -9.39 2.17
N SER A 10 -11.40 -8.34 1.87
CA SER A 10 -10.01 -8.45 1.46
C SER A 10 -9.28 -9.37 2.43
N THR A 11 -8.70 -10.45 1.92
CA THR A 11 -7.93 -11.43 2.72
C THR A 11 -6.99 -10.67 3.64
N ASN A 12 -6.93 -11.07 4.92
CA ASN A 12 -6.00 -10.46 5.85
C ASN A 12 -4.59 -10.58 5.27
N CYS A 13 -3.86 -9.46 5.17
CA CYS A 13 -2.44 -9.52 4.80
C CYS A 13 -1.74 -10.37 5.86
N ILE A 14 -1.08 -11.44 5.42
CA ILE A 14 -0.28 -12.31 6.27
C ILE A 14 0.95 -11.57 6.80
N ALA A 15 1.59 -12.08 7.86
CA ALA A 15 2.79 -11.46 8.44
C ALA A 15 3.90 -11.23 7.40
N SER A 16 4.12 -12.20 6.50
CA SER A 16 5.12 -12.10 5.43
C SER A 16 4.79 -11.00 4.41
N GLU A 17 3.51 -10.79 4.10
CA GLU A 17 3.06 -9.67 3.26
C GLU A 17 3.27 -8.33 3.98
N LEU A 18 3.09 -8.30 5.29
CA LEU A 18 3.35 -7.13 6.10
C LEU A 18 4.82 -6.74 6.12
N GLU A 19 5.72 -7.71 6.31
CA GLU A 19 7.17 -7.49 6.24
C GLU A 19 7.59 -6.99 4.85
N LEU A 20 7.07 -7.62 3.78
CA LEU A 20 7.32 -7.17 2.41
C LEU A 20 6.85 -5.73 2.19
N LEU A 21 5.66 -5.36 2.69
CA LEU A 21 5.15 -4.01 2.59
C LEU A 21 6.05 -3.01 3.35
N VAL A 22 6.47 -3.35 4.56
CA VAL A 22 7.35 -2.49 5.37
C VAL A 22 8.70 -2.33 4.69
N ASP A 23 9.31 -3.42 4.22
CA ASP A 23 10.59 -3.39 3.52
C ASP A 23 10.54 -2.51 2.26
N LEU A 24 9.52 -2.68 1.42
CA LEU A 24 9.35 -1.86 0.22
C LEU A 24 9.12 -0.38 0.59
N VAL A 25 8.36 -0.07 1.64
CA VAL A 25 8.15 1.30 2.10
C VAL A 25 9.45 1.90 2.67
N VAL A 26 10.25 1.13 3.40
CA VAL A 26 11.56 1.55 3.90
C VAL A 26 12.50 1.91 2.75
N ARG A 27 12.53 1.11 1.67
CA ARG A 27 13.31 1.44 0.46
C ARG A 27 12.89 2.77 -0.18
N HIS A 28 11.60 3.11 -0.10
CA HIS A 28 11.03 4.34 -0.66
C HIS A 28 10.75 5.43 0.39
N ASN A 29 11.28 5.29 1.60
CA ASN A 29 11.00 6.13 2.76
C ASN A 29 11.23 7.62 2.47
N LYS A 30 12.36 7.94 1.81
CA LYS A 30 12.73 9.32 1.43
C LYS A 30 11.63 10.05 0.64
N ILE A 31 10.81 9.32 -0.10
CA ILE A 31 9.73 9.86 -0.92
C ILE A 31 8.41 9.84 -0.14
N LEU A 32 8.12 8.72 0.54
CA LEU A 32 6.85 8.51 1.25
C LEU A 32 6.72 9.32 2.54
N GLU A 33 7.80 9.44 3.32
CA GLU A 33 7.86 10.23 4.56
C GLU A 33 8.21 11.71 4.33
N ASN A 34 8.37 12.12 3.06
CA ASN A 34 8.59 13.52 2.74
C ASN A 34 7.40 14.36 3.25
N LYS A 35 7.66 15.36 4.12
CA LYS A 35 6.60 16.23 4.68
C LYS A 35 6.05 17.25 3.67
N LYS A 36 6.66 17.36 2.49
CA LYS A 36 6.18 18.24 1.41
C LYS A 36 4.79 17.83 0.91
N THR A 37 3.95 18.84 0.72
CA THR A 37 2.54 18.75 0.32
C THR A 37 2.27 19.37 -1.05
N ASP A 38 3.30 19.79 -1.77
CA ASP A 38 3.17 20.27 -3.14
C ASP A 38 2.59 19.20 -4.09
N ALA A 39 1.85 19.66 -5.11
CA ALA A 39 1.14 18.80 -6.06
C ALA A 39 2.09 17.82 -6.77
N VAL A 40 3.33 18.24 -7.01
CA VAL A 40 4.39 17.41 -7.60
C VAL A 40 4.77 16.28 -6.65
N THR A 41 5.11 16.58 -5.38
CA THR A 41 5.42 15.54 -4.39
C THR A 41 4.24 14.60 -4.16
N ALA A 42 3.00 15.11 -4.13
CA ALA A 42 1.81 14.28 -4.01
C ALA A 42 1.64 13.30 -5.19
N ASN A 43 1.96 13.74 -6.41
CA ASN A 43 1.97 12.86 -7.59
C ASN A 43 3.09 11.83 -7.53
N VAL A 44 4.29 12.22 -7.09
CA VAL A 44 5.43 11.31 -6.93
C VAL A 44 5.13 10.23 -5.88
N LYS A 45 4.52 10.60 -4.74
CA LYS A 45 4.08 9.64 -3.72
C LYS A 45 3.07 8.63 -4.28
N ARG A 46 2.09 9.08 -5.04
CA ARG A 46 1.12 8.20 -5.72
C ARG A 46 1.81 7.22 -6.68
N LYS A 47 2.67 7.73 -7.58
CA LYS A 47 3.48 6.88 -8.47
C LYS A 47 4.34 5.88 -7.70
N THR A 48 4.92 6.29 -6.57
CA THR A 48 5.72 5.42 -5.71
C THR A 48 4.88 4.30 -5.13
N PHE A 49 3.66 4.59 -4.65
CA PHE A 49 2.72 3.57 -4.19
C PHE A 49 2.22 2.65 -5.31
N ASP A 50 2.08 3.13 -6.55
CA ASP A 50 1.75 2.30 -7.72
C ASP A 50 2.87 1.30 -8.05
N ILE A 51 4.13 1.74 -8.01
CA ILE A 51 5.31 0.88 -8.17
C ILE A 51 5.36 -0.15 -7.04
N LEU A 52 5.17 0.29 -5.80
CA LEU A 52 5.06 -0.56 -4.61
C LEU A 52 3.98 -1.62 -4.78
N ALA A 53 2.80 -1.23 -5.27
CA ALA A 53 1.71 -2.16 -5.52
C ALA A 53 2.08 -3.20 -6.57
N LYS A 54 2.72 -2.81 -7.67
CA LYS A 54 3.20 -3.75 -8.69
C LYS A 54 4.25 -4.71 -8.14
N ALA A 55 5.23 -4.20 -7.39
CA ALA A 55 6.26 -5.01 -6.77
C ALA A 55 5.65 -5.98 -5.74
N PHE A 56 4.73 -5.49 -4.91
CA PHE A 56 4.00 -6.28 -3.93
C PHE A 56 3.18 -7.38 -4.60
N ASN A 57 2.42 -7.06 -5.66
CA ASN A 57 1.60 -8.04 -6.39
C ASN A 57 2.45 -9.05 -7.18
N SER A 58 3.68 -8.69 -7.54
CA SER A 58 4.61 -9.63 -8.19
C SER A 58 5.22 -10.63 -7.18
N ASN A 59 5.29 -10.24 -5.90
CA ASN A 59 5.84 -11.08 -4.83
C ASN A 59 4.74 -11.76 -3.98
N SER A 60 3.52 -11.22 -3.96
CA SER A 60 2.40 -11.77 -3.20
C SER A 60 1.59 -12.75 -4.05
N LEU A 61 1.45 -13.96 -3.53
CA LEU A 61 0.59 -15.01 -4.10
C LEU A 61 -0.88 -14.85 -3.68
N ASN A 62 -1.18 -13.91 -2.77
CA ASN A 62 -2.45 -13.84 -2.03
C ASN A 62 -3.45 -12.79 -2.59
N GLY A 63 -3.24 -12.38 -3.85
CA GLY A 63 -4.15 -11.54 -4.62
C GLY A 63 -3.69 -10.09 -4.84
N PHE A 64 -4.34 -9.43 -5.80
CA PHE A 64 -3.98 -8.10 -6.25
C PHE A 64 -4.39 -7.01 -5.25
N ARG A 65 -3.41 -6.24 -4.76
CA ARG A 65 -3.60 -5.06 -3.90
C ARG A 65 -3.37 -3.80 -4.70
N SER A 66 -4.34 -2.89 -4.65
CA SER A 66 -4.18 -1.55 -5.21
C SER A 66 -3.34 -0.65 -4.31
N GLU A 67 -2.69 0.34 -4.92
CA GLU A 67 -2.03 1.51 -4.30
C GLU A 67 -2.76 1.99 -3.03
N LYS A 68 -4.07 2.27 -3.15
CA LYS A 68 -4.90 2.76 -2.04
C LYS A 68 -4.98 1.78 -0.86
N CYS A 69 -5.07 0.48 -1.14
CA CYS A 69 -5.14 -0.55 -0.12
C CYS A 69 -3.83 -0.62 0.67
N LEU A 70 -2.69 -0.65 -0.03
CA LEU A 70 -1.36 -0.66 0.58
C LEU A 70 -1.09 0.61 1.37
N LYS A 71 -1.48 1.77 0.84
CA LYS A 71 -1.38 3.04 1.56
C LYS A 71 -2.18 3.02 2.86
N SER A 72 -3.46 2.65 2.83
CA SER A 72 -4.28 2.54 4.05
C SER A 72 -3.71 1.52 5.04
N LYS A 73 -3.18 0.40 4.56
CA LYS A 73 -2.54 -0.62 5.40
C LYS A 73 -1.27 -0.08 6.08
N TYR A 74 -0.41 0.60 5.32
CA TYR A 74 0.79 1.24 5.84
C TYR A 74 0.47 2.30 6.91
N GLU A 75 -0.52 3.16 6.65
CA GLU A 75 -0.96 4.16 7.63
C GLU A 75 -1.50 3.53 8.92
N HIS A 76 -2.22 2.41 8.81
CA HIS A 76 -2.67 1.65 9.99
C HIS A 76 -1.50 1.04 10.76
N LEU A 77 -0.48 0.51 10.07
CA LEU A 77 0.73 -0.02 10.72
C LEU A 77 1.50 1.08 11.45
N LYS A 78 1.65 2.24 10.82
CA LYS A 78 2.30 3.40 11.42
C LYS A 78 1.59 3.85 12.70
N LYS A 79 0.25 3.79 12.73
CA LYS A 79 -0.54 4.12 13.93
C LYS A 79 -0.49 3.04 15.02
N GLY A 80 -0.36 1.78 14.65
CA GLY A 80 -0.23 0.65 15.60
C GLY A 80 1.13 0.52 16.25
N CYS A 81 2.18 1.13 15.66
CA CYS A 81 3.54 1.18 16.20
C CYS A 81 3.79 2.44 17.06
N ARG A 82 2.75 2.99 17.71
CA ARG A 82 2.83 4.19 18.54
C ARG A 82 2.77 3.88 20.03
#